data_AF-A0A7D5NZL2-F1
#
_entry.id   AF-A0A7D5NZL2-F1
#
_cell.length_a   1.000
_cell.length_b   1.000
_cell.length_c   1.000
_cell.angle_alpha   90.00
_cell.angle_beta   90.00
_cell.angle_gamma   90.00
#
_symmetry.space_group_name_H-M   'P 1'
#
loop_
_entity.id
_entity.type
_entity.pdbx_description
1 polymer ?
#
loop_
_entity_poly.entity_id
_entity_poly.type
_entity_poly.pdbx_seq_one_letter_code
_entity_poly.pdbx_strand_id
1 'polypeptide(L)'
;MKSLAWTEAYDGALERSRRYNDLARRIAMRCQISMPYNLDVCKECHVSLVPGRTCRVRIGPQRVIVQCTQCGSYRRIPYLKEKRRKSRCQGQKRT
;
A
#
# COMPACT_ATOMS: atom_id res chain seq x y z
N MET A 1 -2.16 14.93 4.72
CA MET A 1 -3.18 14.82 5.78
C MET A 1 -3.32 13.35 6.14
N LYS A 2 -3.10 12.94 7.40
CA LYS A 2 -3.18 11.53 7.82
C LYS A 2 -4.64 11.16 8.12
N SER A 3 -5.06 9.95 7.74
CA SER A 3 -6.40 9.43 8.03
C SER A 3 -6.50 8.86 9.44
N LEU A 4 -7.70 8.86 10.02
CA LEU A 4 -7.98 8.27 11.35
C LEU A 4 -7.49 6.82 11.44
N ALA A 5 -7.72 6.02 10.40
CA ALA A 5 -7.28 4.63 10.34
C ALA A 5 -5.76 4.46 10.39
N TRP A 6 -5.00 5.43 9.86
CA TRP A 6 -3.54 5.42 9.89
C TRP A 6 -3.01 5.75 11.30
N THR A 7 -3.61 6.74 11.97
CA THR A 7 -3.23 7.12 13.34
C THR A 7 -3.46 5.97 14.31
N GLU A 8 -4.64 5.35 14.30
CA GLU A 8 -4.91 4.21 15.19
C GLU A 8 -3.98 3.02 14.93
N ALA A 9 -3.62 2.77 13.66
CA ALA A 9 -2.66 1.71 13.32
C ALA A 9 -1.23 2.05 13.80
N TYR A 10 -0.89 3.33 13.86
CA TYR A 10 0.38 3.79 14.41
C TYR A 10 0.42 3.63 15.93
N ASP A 11 -0.68 3.93 16.61
CA ASP A 11 -0.84 3.81 18.07
C ASP A 11 -1.04 2.36 18.55
N GLY A 12 -1.25 1.42 17.62
CA GLY A 12 -1.36 -0.02 17.92
C GLY A 12 -2.81 -0.52 18.09
N ALA A 13 -3.81 0.34 17.95
CA ALA A 13 -5.23 -0.02 17.97
C ALA A 13 -5.68 -0.63 16.63
N LEU A 14 -5.22 -1.85 16.34
CA LEU A 14 -5.42 -2.50 15.04
C LEU A 14 -6.89 -2.79 14.72
N GLU A 15 -7.71 -3.14 15.71
CA GLU A 15 -9.13 -3.45 15.50
C GLU A 15 -9.93 -2.23 15.03
N ARG A 16 -9.65 -1.06 15.59
CA ARG A 16 -10.28 0.21 15.16
C ARG A 16 -9.86 0.58 13.74
N SER A 17 -8.58 0.42 13.42
CA SER A 17 -8.07 0.63 12.07
C SER A 17 -8.79 -0.26 11.05
N ARG A 18 -8.97 -1.56 11.35
CA ARG A 18 -9.72 -2.50 10.51
C ARG A 18 -11.16 -2.03 10.30
N ARG A 19 -11.86 -1.68 11.39
CA ARG A 19 -13.25 -1.20 11.34
C ARG A 19 -13.41 0.02 10.43
N TYR A 20 -12.48 0.99 10.51
CA TYR A 20 -12.53 2.17 9.65
C TYR A 20 -12.30 1.84 8.18
N ASN A 21 -11.33 0.98 7.88
CA ASN A 21 -11.05 0.57 6.52
C ASN A 21 -12.18 -0.26 5.90
N ASP A 22 -12.84 -1.11 6.70
CA ASP A 22 -14.03 -1.86 6.29
C ASP A 22 -15.20 -0.91 5.97
N LEU A 23 -15.45 0.07 6.83
CA LEU A 23 -16.50 1.07 6.58
C LEU A 23 -16.24 1.83 5.28
N ALA A 24 -15.00 2.29 5.09
CA ALA A 24 -14.62 3.03 3.90
C ALA A 24 -14.69 2.15 2.64
N ARG A 25 -14.35 0.85 2.72
CA ARG A 25 -14.56 -0.11 1.62
C ARG A 25 -16.06 -0.29 1.29
N ARG A 26 -16.92 -0.42 2.31
CA ARG A 26 -18.38 -0.56 2.11
C ARG A 26 -18.97 0.69 1.45
N ILE A 27 -18.53 1.87 1.85
CA ILE A 27 -18.93 3.14 1.22
C ILE A 27 -18.47 3.17 -0.24
N ALA A 28 -17.20 2.84 -0.51
CA ALA A 28 -16.66 2.84 -1.87
C ALA A 28 -17.39 1.86 -2.80
N MET A 29 -17.72 0.66 -2.31
CA MET A 29 -18.51 -0.33 -3.06
C MET A 29 -19.93 0.18 -3.34
N ARG A 30 -20.58 0.79 -2.35
CA ARG A 30 -21.93 1.37 -2.51
C ARG A 30 -21.94 2.51 -3.52
N CYS A 31 -20.92 3.36 -3.50
CA CYS A 31 -20.80 4.49 -4.42
C CYS A 31 -20.16 4.11 -5.77
N GLN A 32 -19.71 2.86 -5.95
CA GLN A 32 -18.95 2.40 -7.13
C GLN A 32 -17.71 3.25 -7.44
N ILE A 33 -17.03 3.74 -6.40
CA ILE A 33 -15.82 4.57 -6.53
C ILE A 33 -14.59 3.70 -6.32
N SER A 34 -13.54 3.93 -7.12
CA SER A 34 -12.24 3.31 -6.90
C SER A 34 -11.62 3.80 -5.60
N MET A 35 -11.20 2.86 -4.75
CA MET A 35 -10.63 3.18 -3.45
C MET A 35 -9.33 4.00 -3.63
N PRO A 36 -9.20 5.20 -3.03
CA PRO A 36 -8.01 6.04 -3.24
C PRO A 36 -6.74 5.49 -2.57
N TYR A 37 -6.84 4.60 -1.58
CA TYR A 37 -5.72 4.12 -0.76
C TYR A 37 -5.23 2.70 -1.12
N ASN A 38 -5.20 2.38 -2.42
CA ASN A 38 -4.88 1.03 -2.93
C ASN A 38 -3.58 0.40 -2.38
N LEU A 39 -2.64 1.22 -1.91
CA LEU A 39 -1.34 0.83 -1.39
C LEU A 39 -1.27 0.80 0.14
N ASP A 40 -2.11 1.56 0.84
CA ASP A 40 -1.99 1.82 2.29
C ASP A 40 -2.82 0.86 3.14
N VAL A 41 -3.60 -0.03 2.53
CA VAL A 41 -4.44 -0.99 3.27
C VAL A 41 -4.21 -2.41 2.76
N CYS A 42 -4.15 -3.38 3.68
CA CYS A 42 -4.08 -4.80 3.34
C CYS A 42 -5.39 -5.27 2.68
N LYS A 43 -5.31 -6.11 1.64
CA LYS A 43 -6.52 -6.64 0.96
C LYS A 43 -7.25 -7.71 1.78
N GLU A 44 -6.51 -8.46 2.60
CA GLU A 44 -7.04 -9.59 3.36
C GLU A 44 -7.57 -9.14 4.73
N CYS A 45 -6.72 -8.55 5.57
CA CYS A 45 -7.08 -8.19 6.94
C CYS A 45 -7.56 -6.74 7.12
N HIS A 46 -7.61 -5.96 6.04
CA HIS A 46 -8.02 -4.54 6.02
C HIS A 46 -7.32 -3.63 7.05
N VAL A 47 -6.15 -4.03 7.55
CA VAL A 47 -5.35 -3.17 8.42
C VAL A 47 -4.64 -2.10 7.59
N SER A 48 -4.52 -0.89 8.15
CA SER A 48 -3.67 0.14 7.56
C SER A 48 -2.21 -0.28 7.65
N LEU A 49 -1.52 -0.15 6.52
CA LEU A 49 -0.15 -0.57 6.31
C LEU A 49 0.78 0.57 6.72
N VAL A 50 1.37 0.47 7.90
CA VAL A 50 2.33 1.41 8.46
C VAL A 50 3.71 0.76 8.41
N PRO A 51 4.66 1.30 7.62
CA PRO A 51 6.00 0.73 7.52
C PRO A 51 6.68 0.75 8.90
N GLY A 52 7.27 -0.37 9.30
CA GLY A 52 7.98 -0.52 10.57
C GLY A 52 7.09 -0.94 11.76
N ARG A 53 5.75 -0.81 11.65
CA ARG A 53 4.80 -1.30 12.67
C ARG A 53 4.02 -2.51 12.18
N THR A 54 3.13 -2.30 11.21
CA THR A 54 2.23 -3.34 10.69
C THR A 54 2.74 -3.96 9.39
N CYS A 55 3.82 -3.43 8.82
CA CYS A 55 4.38 -3.90 7.54
C CYS A 55 5.88 -3.91 7.49
N ARG A 56 6.41 -4.84 6.71
CA ARG A 56 7.79 -4.88 6.26
C ARG A 56 7.83 -4.57 4.77
N VAL A 57 8.57 -3.54 4.38
CA VAL A 57 8.78 -3.18 2.98
C VAL A 57 10.19 -3.58 2.58
N ARG A 58 10.29 -4.36 1.52
CA ARG A 58 11.56 -4.78 0.91
C ARG A 58 11.60 -4.29 -0.53
N ILE A 59 12.72 -3.70 -0.92
CA ILE A 59 12.95 -3.24 -2.29
C ILE A 59 13.85 -4.28 -2.97
N GLY A 60 13.31 -5.02 -3.92
CA GLY A 60 14.09 -5.89 -4.80
C GLY A 60 14.33 -5.21 -6.15
N PRO A 61 15.22 -5.73 -7.02
CA PRO A 61 15.72 -5.04 -8.23
C PRO A 61 14.66 -4.70 -9.31
N GLN A 62 13.47 -5.26 -9.20
CA GLN A 62 12.39 -5.15 -10.18
C GLN A 62 11.03 -4.77 -9.57
N ARG A 63 10.87 -4.97 -8.25
CA ARG A 63 9.59 -4.85 -7.55
C ARG A 63 9.78 -4.49 -6.09
N VAL A 64 8.84 -3.74 -5.55
CA VAL A 64 8.68 -3.50 -4.11
C VAL A 64 7.78 -4.60 -3.55
N ILE A 65 8.22 -5.23 -2.47
CA ILE A 65 7.47 -6.27 -1.76
C ILE A 65 7.06 -5.69 -0.43
N VAL A 66 5.75 -5.56 -0.22
CA VAL A 66 5.15 -5.14 1.04
C VAL A 66 4.55 -6.39 1.69
N GLN A 67 5.07 -6.77 2.85
CA GLN A 67 4.56 -7.86 3.66
C GLN A 67 3.77 -7.28 4.83
N CYS A 68 2.54 -7.73 5.02
CA CYS A 68 1.79 -7.44 6.24
C CYS A 68 2.28 -8.35 7.36
N THR A 69 2.65 -7.79 8.51
CA THR A 69 3.09 -8.60 9.67
C THR A 69 1.93 -9.24 10.43
N GLN A 70 0.69 -8.78 10.18
CA GLN A 70 -0.50 -9.26 10.87
C GLN A 70 -1.10 -10.52 10.24
N CYS A 71 -1.25 -10.56 8.91
CA CYS A 71 -1.81 -11.71 8.19
C CYS A 71 -0.80 -12.47 7.33
N GLY A 72 0.43 -11.95 7.17
CA GLY A 72 1.45 -12.56 6.31
C GLY A 72 1.27 -12.33 4.80
N SER A 73 0.21 -11.63 4.39
CA SER A 73 -0.07 -11.32 2.98
C SER A 73 1.10 -10.58 2.30
N TYR A 74 1.43 -10.96 1.07
CA TYR A 74 2.43 -10.26 0.26
C TYR A 74 1.78 -9.45 -0.86
N ARG A 75 2.08 -8.16 -0.90
CA ARG A 75 1.76 -7.28 -2.03
C ARG A 75 3.03 -6.99 -2.80
N ARG A 76 3.01 -7.23 -4.12
CA ARG A 76 4.15 -7.01 -5.02
C ARG A 76 3.81 -5.89 -5.99
N ILE A 77 4.59 -4.82 -5.96
CA ILE A 77 4.42 -3.64 -6.81
C ILE A 77 5.60 -3.60 -7.78
N PRO A 78 5.41 -3.98 -9.06
CA PRO A 78 6.47 -3.88 -10.06
C PRO A 78 6.75 -2.42 -10.40
N TYR A 79 8.03 -2.06 -10.54
CA TYR A 79 8.44 -0.74 -11.06
C TYR A 79 9.18 -0.85 -12.41
N LEU A 80 8.82 -1.90 -13.18
CA LEU A 80 9.40 -2.23 -14.48
C LEU A 80 9.20 -1.11 -15.51
N LYS A 81 8.03 -0.45 -15.51
CA LYS A 81 7.70 0.60 -16.49
C LYS A 81 8.58 1.82 -16.28
N GLU A 82 8.78 2.21 -15.03
CA GLU A 82 9.59 3.34 -14.60
C GLU A 82 11.07 3.08 -14.92
N LYS A 83 11.55 1.85 -14.67
CA LYS A 83 12.91 1.43 -15.03
C LYS A 83 13.14 1.46 -16.55
N ARG A 84 12.19 0.95 -17.34
CA ARG A 84 12.23 1.00 -18.82
C ARG A 84 12.17 2.43 -19.35
N ARG A 85 11.40 3.32 -18.73
CA ARG A 85 11.34 4.74 -19.11
C ARG A 85 12.67 5.44 -18.86
N LYS A 86 13.30 5.17 -17.71
CA LYS A 86 14.64 5.70 -17.40
C LYS A 86 15.70 5.22 -18.40
N SER A 87 15.71 3.94 -18.75
CA SER A 87 16.69 3.41 -19.71
C SER A 87 16.53 4.01 -21.11
N ARG A 88 15.28 4.20 -21.59
CA ARG A 88 15.02 4.87 -22.88
C ARG A 88 15.49 6.33 -22.88
N CYS A 89 15.20 7.07 -21.82
CA CYS A 89 15.58 8.48 -21.72
C CYS A 89 17.09 8.69 -21.51
N GLN A 90 17.77 7.75 -20.83
CA GLN A 90 19.24 7.76 -20.69
C GLN A 90 19.97 7.48 -22.01
N GLY A 91 19.37 6.69 -22.91
CA GLY A 91 19.91 6.48 -24.26
C GLY A 91 19.83 7.73 -25.15
N GLN A 92 18.80 8.57 -24.96
CA GLN A 92 18.60 9.81 -25.75
C GLN A 92 19.46 11.00 -25.31
N LYS A 93 20.10 10.94 -24.14
CA LYS A 93 20.97 12.02 -23.60
C LYS A 93 22.45 11.84 -23.93
N ARG A 94 22.82 10.78 -24.65
CA ARG A 94 24.20 10.44 -25.04
C ARG A 94 24.53 10.76 -26.50
N THR A 95 23.53 11.24 -27.25
CA THR A 95 23.65 11.89 -28.56
C THR A 95 23.48 13.38 -28.37
#